data_AF-A0A2P0A2J3-F1
#
_entry.id   AF-A0A2P0A2J3-F1
#
_cell.length_a   1.000
_cell.length_b   1.000
_cell.length_c   1.000
_cell.angle_alpha   90.00
_cell.angle_beta   90.00
_cell.angle_gamma   90.00
#
_symmetry.space_group_name_H-M   'P 1'
#
loop_
_entity.id
_entity.type
_entity.pdbx_description
1 polymer ?
#
loop_
_entity_poly.entity_id
_entity_poly.type
_entity_poly.pdbx_seq_one_letter_code
_entity_poly.pdbx_strand_id
1 'polypeptide(L)'
;MKLTNEETQKIEQLLRDSSYAKYHKRLQIIYFRSKEKSYKEIMDLLDCNKTTVWRNLKKYKEFGLEALLQETRGGRHREYMTYEEEQAFLKRHIEAAQAGEFVTVN
;
A
#
# COMPACT_ATOMS: atom_id res chain seq x y z
N MET A 1 -6.19 -4.35 21.39
CA MET A 1 -5.35 -3.14 21.46
C MET A 1 -6.30 -1.99 21.65
N LYS A 2 -6.05 -1.06 22.58
CA LYS A 2 -6.95 0.08 22.75
C LYS A 2 -6.52 1.18 21.79
N LEU A 3 -7.45 1.64 20.96
CA LEU A 3 -7.28 2.81 20.09
C LEU A 3 -7.81 4.04 20.82
N THR A 4 -7.33 5.22 20.44
CA THR A 4 -8.00 6.46 20.85
C THR A 4 -9.34 6.60 20.12
N ASN A 5 -10.23 7.44 20.66
CA ASN A 5 -11.51 7.72 20.02
C ASN A 5 -11.32 8.34 18.62
N GLU A 6 -10.32 9.21 18.47
CA GLU A 6 -9.99 9.85 17.20
C GLU A 6 -9.52 8.85 16.13
N GLU A 7 -8.62 7.93 16.52
CA GLU A 7 -8.16 6.87 15.61
C GLU A 7 -9.32 5.97 15.17
N THR A 8 -10.22 5.64 16.09
CA THR A 8 -11.39 4.82 15.81
C THR A 8 -12.32 5.51 14.81
N GLN A 9 -12.60 6.80 15.01
CA GLN A 9 -13.41 7.60 14.08
C GLN A 9 -12.78 7.68 12.69
N LYS A 10 -11.45 7.90 12.60
CA LYS A 10 -10.74 7.90 11.31
C LYS A 10 -10.87 6.56 10.58
N ILE A 11 -10.69 5.45 11.29
CA ILE A 11 -10.84 4.11 10.69
C ILE A 11 -12.29 3.89 10.22
N GLU A 12 -13.28 4.30 11.00
CA GLU A 12 -14.70 4.19 10.61
C GLU A 12 -15.03 5.05 9.37
N GLN A 13 -14.47 6.25 9.26
CA GLN A 13 -14.62 7.09 8.07
C GLN A 13 -14.00 6.42 6.83
N LEU A 14 -12.78 5.89 6.95
CA LEU A 14 -12.09 5.19 5.85
C LEU A 14 -12.80 3.90 5.43
N LEU A 15 -13.46 3.21 6.36
CA LEU A 15 -14.26 2.01 6.06
C LEU A 15 -15.54 2.35 5.28
N ARG A 16 -16.08 3.56 5.42
CA ARG A 16 -17.27 4.02 4.67
C ARG A 16 -16.93 4.50 3.26
N ASP A 17 -15.71 4.99 3.06
CA ASP A 17 -15.26 5.47 1.76
C ASP A 17 -14.90 4.31 0.82
N SER A 18 -15.58 4.25 -0.33
CA SER A 18 -15.36 3.24 -1.37
C SER A 18 -13.98 3.36 -2.03
N SER A 19 -13.37 4.54 -2.02
CA SER A 19 -12.02 4.78 -2.57
C SER A 19 -10.96 3.94 -1.86
N TYR A 20 -11.22 3.58 -0.60
CA TYR A 20 -10.33 2.79 0.24
C TYR A 20 -10.73 1.31 0.32
N ALA A 21 -11.66 0.84 -0.54
CA ALA A 21 -12.13 -0.55 -0.57
C ALA A 21 -10.98 -1.57 -0.64
N LYS A 22 -9.91 -1.26 -1.38
CA LYS A 22 -8.70 -2.09 -1.48
C LYS A 22 -8.00 -2.36 -0.14
N TYR A 23 -8.19 -1.49 0.85
CA TYR A 23 -7.59 -1.60 2.19
C TYR A 23 -8.58 -2.02 3.26
N HIS A 24 -9.86 -2.23 2.93
CA HIS A 24 -10.92 -2.52 3.90
C HIS A 24 -10.59 -3.72 4.80
N LYS A 25 -10.13 -4.85 4.26
CA LYS A 25 -9.74 -5.99 5.10
C LYS A 25 -8.66 -5.62 6.13
N ARG A 26 -7.67 -4.80 5.74
CA ARG A 26 -6.60 -4.33 6.64
C ARG A 26 -7.16 -3.45 7.75
N LEU A 27 -8.04 -2.52 7.39
CA LEU A 27 -8.70 -1.60 8.32
C LEU A 27 -9.66 -2.35 9.28
N GLN A 28 -10.43 -3.30 8.78
CA GLN A 28 -11.35 -4.13 9.58
C GLN A 28 -10.61 -4.98 10.61
N ILE A 29 -9.42 -5.49 10.30
CA ILE A 29 -8.58 -6.21 11.28
C ILE A 29 -8.28 -5.31 12.49
N ILE A 30 -7.86 -4.06 12.25
CA ILE A 30 -7.53 -3.11 13.32
C ILE A 30 -8.80 -2.74 14.10
N TYR A 31 -9.89 -2.46 13.38
CA TYR A 31 -11.18 -2.13 13.97
C TYR A 31 -11.71 -3.24 14.88
N PHE A 32 -11.75 -4.49 14.40
CA PHE A 32 -12.21 -5.60 15.22
C PHE A 32 -11.30 -5.89 16.40
N ARG A 33 -9.98 -5.67 16.25
CA ARG A 33 -9.06 -5.83 17.37
C ARG A 33 -9.19 -4.71 18.41
N SER A 34 -9.70 -3.53 18.04
CA SER A 34 -10.04 -2.45 18.98
C SER A 34 -11.33 -2.72 19.74
N LYS A 35 -12.27 -3.45 19.13
CA LYS A 35 -13.49 -3.99 19.77
C LYS A 35 -13.26 -5.32 20.52
N GLU A 36 -12.02 -5.59 20.90
CA GLU A 36 -11.61 -6.75 21.71
C GLU A 36 -11.89 -8.14 21.12
N LYS A 37 -12.22 -8.25 19.82
CA LYS A 37 -12.38 -9.56 19.16
C LYS A 37 -11.08 -10.36 19.21
N SER A 38 -11.24 -11.67 19.40
CA SER A 38 -10.14 -12.64 19.37
C SER A 38 -9.60 -12.81 17.95
N TYR A 39 -8.38 -13.35 17.84
CA TYR A 39 -7.80 -13.68 16.54
C TYR A 39 -8.67 -14.65 15.75
N LYS A 40 -9.27 -15.63 16.42
CA LYS A 40 -10.14 -16.63 15.78
C LYS A 40 -11.38 -15.99 15.18
N GLU A 41 -12.08 -15.15 15.94
CA GLU A 41 -13.26 -14.43 15.42
C GLU A 41 -12.92 -13.52 14.25
N ILE A 42 -11.77 -12.82 14.28
CA ILE A 42 -11.34 -11.96 13.17
C ILE A 42 -11.04 -12.80 11.92
N MET A 43 -10.39 -13.94 12.09
CA MET A 43 -10.10 -14.86 10.99
C MET A 43 -11.40 -15.39 10.35
N ASP A 44 -12.36 -15.80 11.18
CA ASP A 44 -13.64 -16.35 10.74
C ASP A 44 -14.52 -15.26 10.05
N LEU A 45 -14.55 -14.04 10.59
CA LEU A 45 -15.34 -12.94 10.04
C LEU A 45 -14.80 -12.39 8.71
N LEU A 46 -13.47 -12.36 8.54
CA LEU A 46 -12.82 -11.72 7.39
C LEU A 46 -12.33 -12.71 6.33
N ASP A 47 -12.51 -14.02 6.60
CA ASP A 47 -11.95 -15.11 5.82
C ASP A 47 -10.46 -14.85 5.51
N CYS A 48 -9.66 -14.82 6.58
CA CYS A 48 -8.23 -14.54 6.47
C CYS A 48 -7.40 -15.38 7.43
N ASN A 49 -6.14 -15.63 7.08
CA ASN A 49 -5.25 -16.44 7.90
C ASN A 49 -4.67 -15.65 9.09
N LYS A 50 -4.23 -16.39 10.12
CA LYS A 50 -3.62 -15.84 11.33
C LYS A 50 -2.44 -14.90 11.02
N THR A 51 -1.61 -15.26 10.05
CA THR A 51 -0.41 -14.50 9.67
C THR A 51 -0.78 -13.13 9.11
N THR A 52 -1.86 -13.03 8.33
CA THR A 52 -2.38 -11.77 7.78
C THR A 52 -2.85 -10.86 8.90
N VAL A 53 -3.62 -11.40 9.84
CA VAL A 53 -4.07 -10.65 11.03
C VAL A 53 -2.86 -10.12 11.81
N TRP A 54 -1.90 -10.99 12.13
CA TRP A 54 -0.70 -10.62 12.88
C TRP A 54 0.16 -9.58 12.15
N ARG A 55 0.42 -9.74 10.86
CA ARG A 55 1.22 -8.79 10.06
C ARG A 55 0.60 -7.41 10.02
N ASN A 56 -0.71 -7.30 9.80
CA ASN A 56 -1.39 -6.00 9.76
C ASN A 56 -1.42 -5.33 11.14
N LEU A 57 -1.66 -6.09 12.21
CA LEU A 57 -1.60 -5.57 13.58
C LEU A 57 -0.19 -5.08 13.95
N LYS A 58 0.85 -5.85 13.60
CA LYS A 58 2.24 -5.46 13.81
C LYS A 58 2.57 -4.19 13.01
N LYS A 59 2.21 -4.15 11.72
CA LYS A 59 2.43 -3.00 10.84
C LYS A 59 1.78 -1.73 11.36
N TYR A 60 0.53 -1.82 11.82
CA TYR A 60 -0.15 -0.68 12.44
C TYR A 60 0.55 -0.22 13.72
N LYS A 61 0.96 -1.15 14.57
CA LYS A 61 1.65 -0.81 15.83
C LYS A 61 2.99 -0.12 15.61
N GLU A 62 3.73 -0.52 14.57
CA GLU A 62 5.06 0.02 14.27
C GLU A 62 5.02 1.33 13.47
N PHE A 63 4.08 1.46 12.53
CA PHE A 63 4.10 2.53 11.53
C PHE A 63 2.79 3.33 11.42
N GLY A 64 1.78 3.00 12.22
CA GLY A 64 0.49 3.69 12.24
C GLY A 64 -0.43 3.38 11.05
N LEU A 65 -1.45 4.23 10.89
CA LEU A 65 -2.52 4.06 9.91
C LEU A 65 -2.04 4.21 8.46
N GLU A 66 -1.17 5.18 8.18
CA GLU A 66 -0.64 5.44 6.83
C GLU A 66 0.01 4.20 6.21
N ALA A 67 0.72 3.42 7.02
CA ALA A 67 1.36 2.20 6.58
C ALA A 67 0.38 1.12 6.11
N LEU A 68 -0.88 1.14 6.58
CA LEU A 68 -1.92 0.23 6.08
C LEU A 68 -2.46 0.66 4.72
N LEU A 69 -2.46 1.98 4.47
CA LEU A 69 -2.97 2.62 3.26
C LEU A 69 -1.91 2.76 2.16
N GLN A 70 -0.64 2.53 2.48
CA GLN A 70 0.43 2.51 1.49
C GLN A 70 0.37 1.23 0.64
N GLU A 71 0.35 1.39 -0.68
CA GLU A 71 0.57 0.29 -1.61
C GLU A 71 2.08 0.11 -1.78
N THR A 72 2.59 -1.05 -1.38
CA THR A 72 4.01 -1.42 -1.54
C THR A 72 4.21 -2.41 -2.67
N ARG A 73 3.13 -2.75 -3.41
CA ARG A 73 3.19 -3.62 -4.58
C ARG A 73 3.47 -2.79 -5.82
N GLY A 74 4.40 -3.26 -6.64
CA GLY A 74 4.90 -2.53 -7.79
C GLY A 74 6.22 -1.83 -7.48
N GLY A 75 6.93 -1.44 -8.53
CA GLY A 75 8.24 -0.81 -8.44
C GLY A 75 9.29 -1.49 -9.31
N ARG A 76 10.48 -0.92 -9.28
CA ARG A 76 11.64 -1.26 -10.10
C ARG A 76 12.42 -2.47 -9.55
N HIS A 77 11.73 -3.56 -9.21
CA HIS A 77 12.39 -4.72 -8.56
C HIS A 77 13.44 -5.41 -9.45
N ARG A 78 13.34 -5.25 -10.77
CA ARG A 78 14.29 -5.79 -11.76
C ARG A 78 14.97 -4.67 -12.55
N GLU A 79 15.26 -3.53 -11.91
CA GLU A 79 16.02 -2.48 -12.60
C GLU A 79 17.47 -2.92 -12.82
N TYR A 80 17.97 -2.62 -14.02
CA TYR A 80 19.37 -2.80 -14.38
C TYR A 80 20.20 -1.52 -14.14
N MET A 81 19.53 -0.40 -13.84
CA MET A 81 20.14 0.92 -13.62
C MET A 81 19.34 1.68 -12.57
N THR A 82 20.04 2.50 -11.78
CA THR A 82 19.40 3.47 -10.89
C THR A 82 18.58 4.49 -11.68
N TYR A 83 17.68 5.19 -11.00
CA TYR A 83 16.86 6.23 -11.64
C TYR A 83 17.70 7.32 -12.32
N GLU A 84 18.79 7.76 -11.67
CA GLU A 84 19.67 8.79 -12.21
C GLU A 84 20.45 8.31 -13.43
N GLU A 85 20.97 7.07 -13.40
CA GLU A 85 21.68 6.49 -14.53
C GLU A 85 20.76 6.27 -15.74
N GLU A 86 19.53 5.82 -15.52
CA GLU A 86 18.54 5.69 -16.59
C GLU A 86 18.19 7.05 -17.19
N GLN A 87 18.02 8.09 -16.38
CA GLN A 87 17.80 9.45 -16.89
C GLN A 87 18.97 9.94 -17.74
N ALA A 88 20.21 9.70 -17.29
CA ALA A 88 21.40 10.06 -18.04
C ALA A 88 21.50 9.28 -19.37
N PHE A 89 21.22 7.98 -19.33
CA PHE A 89 21.18 7.12 -20.51
C PHE A 89 20.14 7.59 -21.54
N LEU A 90 18.91 7.86 -21.09
CA LEU A 90 17.81 8.28 -21.96
C LEU A 90 18.00 9.68 -22.53
N LYS A 91 18.64 10.60 -21.79
CA LYS A 91 18.84 12.00 -22.21
C LYS A 91 19.49 12.09 -23.60
N ARG A 92 20.56 11.31 -23.84
CA ARG A 92 21.25 11.26 -25.14
C ARG A 92 20.31 10.84 -26.28
N HIS A 93 19.47 9.83 -26.03
CA HIS A 93 18.53 9.33 -27.03
C HIS A 93 17.41 10.32 -27.32
N ILE A 94 16.92 11.02 -26.29
CA ILE A 94 15.89 12.07 -26.43
C ILE A 94 16.43 13.24 -27.26
N GLU A 95 17.66 13.70 -27.00
CA GLU A 95 18.30 14.80 -27.74
C GLU A 95 18.47 14.45 -29.22
N ALA A 96 18.94 13.25 -29.54
CA ALA A 96 19.09 12.78 -30.92
C ALA A 96 17.73 12.59 -31.64
N ALA A 97 16.68 12.17 -30.92
CA ALA A 97 15.31 12.12 -31.46
C ALA A 97 14.76 13.52 -31.80
N GLN A 98 15.02 14.51 -30.94
CA GLN A 98 14.62 15.90 -31.19
C GLN A 98 15.38 16.52 -32.37
N ALA A 99 16.63 16.13 -32.59
CA ALA A 99 17.43 16.55 -33.73
C ALA A 99 16.99 15.90 -35.07
N GLY A 100 16.00 15.00 -35.05
CA GLY A 100 15.48 14.34 -36.24
C GLY A 100 16.37 13.20 -36.77
N GLU A 101 17.32 12.72 -35.97
CA GLU A 101 18.22 11.63 -36.34
C GLU A 101 17.54 10.25 -36.30
N PHE A 102 16.34 10.18 -35.72
CA PHE A 102 15.51 8.98 -35.72
C PHE A 102 14.37 9.12 -36.72
N VAL A 103 14.35 8.23 -37.72
CA VAL A 103 13.22 8.08 -38.65
C VAL A 103 12.30 7.01 -38.10
N THR A 104 11.16 7.40 -37.55
CA THR A 104 10.07 6.47 -37.26
C THR A 104 9.38 6.12 -38.57
N VAL A 105 9.60 4.90 -39.07
CA VAL A 105 8.84 4.35 -40.20
C VAL A 105 7.46 3.96 -39.68
N ASN A 106 6.41 4.58 -40.23
CA ASN A 106 5.00 4.22 -39.97
C ASN A 106 4.59 2.98 -40.76
#